data_AF-A0A4S2VMK3-F1
#
_entry.id   AF-A0A4S2VMK3-F1
#
_cell.length_a   1.000
_cell.length_b   1.000
_cell.length_c   1.000
_cell.angle_alpha   90.00
_cell.angle_beta   90.00
_cell.angle_gamma   90.00
#
_symmetry.space_group_name_H-M   'P 1'
#
loop_
_entity.id
_entity.type
_entity.pdbx_description
1 polymer ?
#
loop_
_entity_poly.entity_id
_entity_poly.type
_entity_poly.pdbx_seq_one_letter_code
_entity_poly.pdbx_strand_id
1 'polypeptide(L)' 'MSGDEQRNEAAGAMRQKAEQLELRAQRAADQGERERLMEKAVHLRAKCEEVGGAESATMDPM' A
#
# COMPACT_ATOMS: atom_id res chain seq x y z
N MET A 1 -13.46 5.16 21.06
CA MET A 1 -13.14 4.97 19.64
C MET A 1 -11.67 5.32 19.52
N SER A 2 -10.82 4.32 19.77
CA SER A 2 -9.37 4.50 19.97
C SER A 2 -8.69 4.74 18.63
N GLY A 3 -7.67 5.61 18.60
CA GLY A 3 -6.96 5.99 17.37
C GLY A 3 -6.38 4.82 16.56
N ASP A 4 -6.27 3.64 17.17
CA ASP A 4 -5.81 2.40 16.50
C ASP A 4 -6.87 1.79 15.57
N GLU A 5 -8.16 1.93 15.87
CA GLU A 5 -9.24 1.48 14.96
C GLU A 5 -9.25 2.31 13.68
N GLN A 6 -9.09 3.63 13.79
CA GLN A 6 -9.00 4.54 12.64
C GLN A 6 -7.74 4.31 11.79
N ARG A 7 -6.60 3.98 12.41
CA ARG A 7 -5.37 3.61 11.70
C ARG A 7 -5.54 2.29 10.94
N ASN A 8 -6.19 1.31 11.54
CA ASN A 8 -6.46 0.02 10.90
C ASN A 8 -7.44 0.16 9.71
N GLU A 9 -8.47 0.98 9.83
CA GLU A 9 -9.38 1.31 8.72
C GLU A 9 -8.64 2.04 7.58
N ALA A 10 -7.80 3.02 7.91
CA ALA A 10 -6.99 3.74 6.92
C ALA A 10 -6.01 2.80 6.20
N ALA A 11 -5.33 1.91 6.94
CA ALA A 11 -4.46 0.88 6.39
C ALA A 11 -5.24 -0.13 5.52
N GLY A 12 -6.45 -0.51 5.91
CA GLY A 12 -7.35 -1.35 5.11
C GLY A 12 -7.70 -0.71 3.76
N ALA A 13 -8.08 0.58 3.77
CA ALA A 13 -8.38 1.33 2.55
C ALA A 13 -7.16 1.48 1.64
N MET A 14 -5.96 1.69 2.21
CA MET A 14 -4.71 1.77 1.43
C MET A 14 -4.36 0.44 0.77
N ARG A 15 -4.53 -0.69 1.48
CA ARG A 15 -4.34 -2.05 0.92
C ARG A 15 -5.28 -2.33 -0.25
N GLN A 16 -6.57 -2.07 -0.08
CA GLN A 16 -7.56 -2.24 -1.17
C GLN A 16 -7.23 -1.38 -2.39
N LYS A 17 -6.75 -0.15 -2.18
CA LYS A 17 -6.36 0.74 -3.26
C LYS A 17 -5.12 0.25 -4.01
N ALA A 18 -4.14 -0.33 -3.29
CA ALA A 18 -2.99 -0.97 -3.91
C ALA A 18 -3.39 -2.16 -4.78
N GLU A 19 -4.26 -3.05 -4.29
CA GLU A 19 -4.77 -4.20 -5.05
C GLU A 19 -5.52 -3.77 -6.32
N GLN A 20 -6.33 -2.70 -6.24
CA GLN A 20 -7.00 -2.16 -7.44
C GLN A 20 -6.01 -1.63 -8.48
N LEU A 21 -4.91 -1.01 -8.04
CA LEU A 21 -3.87 -0.52 -8.95
C LEU A 21 -3.14 -1.68 -9.63
N GLU A 22 -2.84 -2.77 -8.91
CA GLU A 22 -2.25 -3.97 -9.49
C GLU A 22 -3.18 -4.65 -10.50
N LEU A 23 -4.47 -4.78 -10.17
CA LEU A 23 -5.48 -5.33 -11.10
C LEU A 23 -5.60 -4.47 -12.36
N ARG A 24 -5.53 -3.14 -12.23
CA ARG A 24 -5.50 -2.24 -13.39
C ARG A 24 -4.21 -2.40 -14.18
N ALA A 25 -3.06 -2.53 -13.51
CA ALA A 25 -1.78 -2.75 -14.17
C ALA A 25 -1.78 -4.05 -14.99
N GLN A 26 -2.34 -5.13 -14.45
CA GLN A 26 -2.47 -6.42 -15.16
C GLN A 26 -3.35 -6.33 -16.40
N ARG A 27 -4.32 -5.40 -16.42
CA ARG A 27 -5.22 -5.16 -17.56
C ARG A 27 -4.72 -4.08 -18.51
N ALA A 28 -3.68 -3.33 -18.14
CA ALA A 28 -3.13 -2.26 -18.95
C ALA A 28 -2.41 -2.86 -20.17
N ALA A 29 -2.76 -2.37 -21.35
CA ALA A 29 -2.13 -2.79 -22.60
C ALA A 29 -0.79 -2.08 -22.83
N ASP A 30 -0.63 -0.86 -22.29
CA ASP A 30 0.60 -0.10 -22.37
C ASP A 30 1.57 -0.48 -21.23
N GLN A 31 2.82 -0.75 -21.60
CA GLN A 31 3.84 -1.14 -20.64
C GLN A 31 4.17 -0.01 -19.66
N GLY A 32 4.23 1.24 -20.13
CA GLY A 32 4.52 2.40 -19.27
C GLY A 32 3.39 2.69 -18.29
N GLU A 33 2.14 2.52 -18.71
CA GLU A 33 0.98 2.59 -17.83
C GLU A 33 1.00 1.48 -16.78
N ARG A 34 1.31 0.24 -17.17
CA ARG A 34 1.46 -0.89 -16.24
C ARG A 34 2.52 -0.61 -15.18
N GLU A 35 3.70 -0.13 -15.59
CA GLU A 35 4.80 0.20 -14.69
C GLU A 35 4.41 1.30 -13.70
N ARG A 36 3.78 2.39 -14.17
CA ARG A 36 3.30 3.47 -13.30
C ARG A 36 2.23 3.01 -12.31
N LEU A 37 1.34 2.11 -12.72
CA LEU A 37 0.30 1.57 -11.85
C LEU A 37 0.89 0.65 -10.78
N MET A 38 1.85 -0.20 -11.16
CA MET A 38 2.58 -1.05 -10.22
C MET A 38 3.41 -0.22 -9.23
N GLU A 39 4.13 0.80 -9.69
CA GLU A 39 4.90 1.69 -8.82
C GLU A 39 4.01 2.40 -7.78
N LYS A 40 2.84 2.89 -8.21
CA LYS A 40 1.85 3.47 -7.29
C LYS A 40 1.31 2.45 -6.28
N ALA A 41 1.12 1.20 -6.69
CA ALA A 41 0.67 0.14 -5.78
C ALA A 41 1.72 -0.18 -4.72
N VAL A 42 2.99 -0.29 -5.12
CA VAL A 42 4.13 -0.51 -4.21
C VAL A 42 4.25 0.64 -3.20
N HIS A 43 4.19 1.88 -3.67
CA HIS A 43 4.28 3.05 -2.79
C HIS A 43 3.12 3.11 -1.77
N LEU A 44 1.91 2.72 -2.18
CA LEU A 44 0.76 2.64 -1.27
C LEU A 44 0.92 1.54 -0.20
N ARG A 45 1.56 0.41 -0.52
CA ARG A 45 1.87 -0.64 0.45
C ARG A 45 2.90 -0.20 1.47
N ALA A 46 4.01 0.39 1.02
CA ALA A 46 5.03 0.94 1.91
C ALA A 46 4.42 1.97 2.88
N LYS A 47 3.58 2.88 2.36
CA LYS A 47 2.88 3.87 3.19
C LYS A 47 1.85 3.25 4.13
N CYS A 48 1.22 2.14 3.72
CA CYS A 48 0.31 1.39 4.59
C CYS A 48 1.05 0.77 5.79
N GLU A 49 2.28 0.28 5.58
CA GLU A 49 3.13 -0.25 6.65
C GLU A 49 3.55 0.86 7.62
N GLU A 50 3.87 2.05 7.11
CA GLU A 50 4.16 3.23 7.95
C GLU A 50 2.94 3.70 8.78
N VAL A 51 1.73 3.69 8.18
CA VAL A 51 0.49 4.16 8.83
C VAL A 51 -0.10 3.12 9.77
N GLY A 52 0.06 1.83 9.46
CA GLY A 52 -0.41 0.70 10.27
C GLY A 52 0.35 0.50 11.58
N GLY A 53 1.52 1.13 11.74
CA GLY A 53 2.22 1.27 13.01
C GLY A 53 3.68 0.79 12.97
N ALA A 54 4.53 1.57 13.64
CA ALA A 54 5.97 1.34 13.83
C ALA A 54 6.33 0.19 14.79
N GLU A 55 5.40 -0.67 15.21
CA GLU A 55 5.75 -1.85 16.01
C GLU A 55 6.42 -2.95 15.18
N SER A 56 6.39 -2.85 13.84
CA SER A 56 7.16 -3.73 12.94
C SER A 56 8.42 -3.08 12.35
N ALA A 57 8.66 -1.79 12.60
CA ALA A 57 9.80 -1.06 12.03
C ALA A 57 11.03 -1.04 12.96
N THR A 58 10.98 -1.72 14.11
CA THR A 58 12.13 -1.92 15.01
C THR A 58 12.73 -3.33 14.94
N MET A 59 12.77 -3.97 13.78
CA MET A 59 13.77 -5.04 13.54
C MET A 59 14.24 -5.03 12.09
N ASP A 60 15.21 -4.16 11.82
CA ASP A 60 16.45 -4.63 11.22
C ASP A 60 17.62 -3.67 11.54
N PRO A 61 18.56 -4.00 12.43
CA PRO A 61 19.91 -3.49 12.34
C PRO A 61 20.75 -4.50 11.54
N MET A 62 20.87 -4.23 10.22
CA MET A 62 21.88 -4.73 9.27
C MET A 62 22.25 -6.22 9.23
#